data_AF-A0A6A4ZMB9-F1
#
_entry.id   AF-A0A6A4ZMB9-F1
#
_cell.length_a   1.000
_cell.length_b   1.000
_cell.length_c   1.000
_cell.angle_alpha   90.00
_cell.angle_beta   90.00
_cell.angle_gamma   90.00
#
_symmetry.space_group_name_H-M   'P 1'
#
loop_
_entity.id
_entity.type
_entity.pdbx_description
1 polymer ?
#
loop_
_entity_poly.entity_id
_entity_poly.type
_entity_poly.pdbx_seq_one_letter_code
_entity_poly.pdbx_strand_id
1 'polypeptide(L)'
;PLSDADLVRLVSDGQIVPTMESAAPVWFRHLASQCMHHDPEKRPSAAALSFAIRQQTTTPSLQSSNGKVTVHVVVRMARRLVDTQAFVTQDPYCVLMLGGSKASTKVDMDGDRAPVWNEEFVFDDVDVMNDQLELTIRHKGYLVVGAIGTSRIEMYDALEKVAEATAAGGGISTDAASFWFPVWNSHDSSGEIHVEFKFMGDVEALKKRFEVFNAPTTGQVGRISRLDELQRVWRRLEPQLTTVLQVKKVLGTVAAASMMGNPAGIAIAVAGVATVVLS
;
A
#
# COMPACT_ATOMS: atom_id res chain seq x y z
N PRO A 1 16.06 37.24 7.75
CA PRO A 1 15.81 35.78 7.87
C PRO A 1 15.75 35.42 9.35
N LEU A 2 14.76 34.63 9.76
CA LEU A 2 14.69 34.11 11.13
C LEU A 2 15.83 33.10 11.34
N SER A 3 16.38 33.04 12.55
CA SER A 3 17.32 31.97 12.89
C SER A 3 16.56 30.65 13.06
N ASP A 4 17.25 29.51 12.91
CA ASP A 4 16.64 28.20 13.11
C ASP A 4 16.04 28.05 14.52
N ALA A 5 16.71 28.61 15.54
CA ALA A 5 16.21 28.62 16.90
C ALA A 5 14.94 29.46 17.06
N ASP A 6 14.86 30.61 16.38
CA ASP A 6 13.65 31.43 16.37
C ASP A 6 12.51 30.74 15.62
N LEU A 7 12.80 30.06 14.51
CA LEU A 7 11.82 29.29 13.75
C LEU A 7 11.21 28.16 14.60
N VAL A 8 12.04 27.33 15.24
CA VAL A 8 11.57 26.23 16.10
C VAL A 8 10.70 26.77 17.24
N ARG A 9 11.12 27.88 17.87
CA ARG A 9 10.34 28.52 18.93
C ARG A 9 8.99 29.01 18.43
N LEU A 10 8.98 29.76 17.32
CA LEU A 10 7.76 30.32 16.74
C LEU A 10 6.78 29.25 16.26
N VAL A 11 7.26 28.12 15.74
CA VAL A 11 6.42 26.96 15.38
C VAL A 11 5.83 26.31 16.64
N SER A 12 6.66 26.10 17.66
CA SER A 12 6.24 25.44 18.91
C SER A 12 5.21 26.28 19.68
N ASP A 13 5.36 27.60 19.66
CA ASP A 13 4.42 28.55 20.25
C ASP A 13 3.15 28.76 19.39
N GLY A 14 3.07 28.11 18.22
CA GLY A 14 1.96 28.25 17.28
C GLY A 14 1.86 29.62 16.62
N GLN A 15 2.93 30.43 16.66
CA GLN A 15 2.98 31.77 16.06
C GLN A 15 3.17 31.73 14.55
N ILE A 16 3.80 30.66 14.03
CA ILE A 16 3.93 30.43 12.59
C ILE A 16 3.48 29.00 12.25
N VAL A 17 2.69 28.89 11.20
CA VAL A 17 2.20 27.63 10.61
C VAL A 17 2.20 27.79 9.09
N PRO A 18 2.46 26.73 8.31
CA PRO A 18 2.35 26.80 6.86
C PRO A 18 0.95 27.24 6.42
N THR A 19 0.89 28.24 5.54
CA THR A 19 -0.37 28.67 4.92
C THR A 19 -0.64 27.84 3.67
N MET A 20 -1.84 27.28 3.57
CA MET A 20 -2.28 26.58 2.37
C MET A 20 -2.69 27.57 1.28
N GLU A 21 -2.42 27.24 0.03
CA GLU A 21 -2.82 28.05 -1.11
C GLU A 21 -4.35 28.21 -1.18
N SER A 22 -4.83 29.40 -1.56
CA SER A 22 -6.27 29.70 -1.62
C SER A 22 -7.00 28.95 -2.75
N ALA A 23 -6.27 28.37 -3.70
CA ALA A 23 -6.82 27.48 -4.73
C ALA A 23 -7.23 26.11 -4.17
N ALA A 24 -6.69 25.68 -3.02
CA ALA A 24 -7.05 24.40 -2.42
C ALA A 24 -8.50 24.41 -1.90
N PRO A 25 -9.25 23.29 -2.06
CA PRO A 25 -10.61 23.18 -1.55
C PRO A 25 -10.71 23.51 -0.05
N VAL A 26 -11.81 24.16 0.35
CA VAL A 26 -12.01 24.63 1.73
C VAL A 26 -11.91 23.48 2.74
N TRP A 27 -12.48 22.31 2.43
CA TRP A 27 -12.41 21.14 3.28
C TRP A 27 -10.96 20.66 3.50
N PHE A 28 -10.14 20.70 2.45
CA PHE A 28 -8.76 20.24 2.49
C PHE A 28 -7.89 21.21 3.30
N ARG A 29 -8.12 22.52 3.14
CA ARG A 29 -7.47 23.55 3.97
C ARG A 29 -7.81 23.38 5.44
N HIS A 30 -9.08 23.05 5.74
CA HIS A 30 -9.51 22.80 7.12
C HIS A 30 -8.83 21.56 7.69
N LEU A 31 -8.82 20.45 6.96
CA LEU A 31 -8.16 19.22 7.38
C LEU A 31 -6.64 19.41 7.60
N ALA A 32 -5.97 20.08 6.66
CA ALA A 32 -4.55 20.44 6.79
C ALA A 32 -4.29 21.30 8.03
N SER A 33 -5.18 22.27 8.33
CA SER A 33 -5.07 23.08 9.55
C SER A 33 -5.22 22.26 10.83
N GLN A 34 -6.05 21.22 10.83
CA GLN A 34 -6.18 20.29 11.96
C GLN A 34 -4.92 19.44 12.13
N CYS A 35 -4.31 18.97 11.04
CA CYS A 35 -3.04 18.23 11.08
C CYS A 35 -1.87 19.07 11.62
N MET A 36 -1.85 20.38 11.32
CA MET A 36 -0.80 21.32 11.73
C MET A 36 -1.10 22.04 13.05
N HIS A 37 -2.03 21.53 13.85
CA HIS A 37 -2.39 22.17 15.11
C HIS A 37 -1.18 22.22 16.08
N HIS A 38 -0.93 23.36 16.74
CA HIS A 38 0.21 23.55 17.65
C HIS A 38 0.18 22.55 18.81
N ASP A 39 -1.00 22.38 19.41
CA ASP A 39 -1.29 21.36 20.41
C ASP A 39 -1.38 19.96 19.76
N PRO A 40 -0.49 19.01 20.12
CA PRO A 40 -0.42 17.69 19.50
C PRO A 40 -1.66 16.83 19.77
N GLU A 41 -2.32 17.01 20.93
CA GLU A 41 -3.51 16.22 21.32
C GLU A 41 -4.74 16.57 20.47
N LYS A 42 -4.72 17.74 19.81
CA LYS A 42 -5.80 18.18 18.91
C LYS A 42 -5.59 17.74 17.47
N ARG A 43 -4.45 17.12 17.14
CA ARG A 43 -4.19 16.60 15.80
C ARG A 43 -5.00 15.32 15.57
N PRO A 44 -5.59 15.12 14.39
CA PRO A 44 -6.31 13.89 14.09
C PRO A 44 -5.34 12.69 14.09
N SER A 45 -5.85 11.52 14.48
CA SER A 45 -5.12 10.28 14.30
C SER A 45 -4.97 9.96 12.80
N ALA A 46 -3.97 9.15 12.43
CA ALA A 46 -3.80 8.70 11.05
C ALA A 46 -5.06 8.00 10.50
N ALA A 47 -5.79 7.27 11.35
CA ALA A 47 -7.05 6.63 10.98
C ALA A 47 -8.16 7.65 10.74
N ALA A 48 -8.31 8.65 11.61
CA ALA A 48 -9.29 9.73 11.45
C ALA A 48 -9.01 10.58 10.21
N LEU A 49 -7.72 10.89 9.95
CA LEU A 49 -7.29 11.57 8.74
C LEU A 49 -7.64 10.77 7.49
N SER A 50 -7.29 9.48 7.48
CA SER A 50 -7.58 8.57 6.36
C SER A 50 -9.08 8.49 6.09
N PHE A 51 -9.90 8.44 7.14
CA PHE A 51 -11.35 8.43 7.04
C PHE A 51 -11.91 9.75 6.49
N ALA A 52 -11.43 10.91 6.97
CA ALA A 52 -11.86 12.22 6.52
C ALA A 52 -11.50 12.47 5.04
N ILE A 53 -10.30 12.07 4.62
CA ILE A 53 -9.90 12.14 3.21
C ILE A 53 -10.83 11.26 2.38
N ARG A 54 -11.04 10.00 2.79
CA ARG A 54 -11.95 9.07 2.09
C ARG A 54 -13.35 9.68 1.94
N GLN A 55 -13.94 10.26 2.99
CA GLN A 55 -15.25 10.90 2.87
C GLN A 55 -15.33 12.04 1.84
N GLN A 56 -14.22 12.76 1.63
CA GLN A 56 -14.17 13.94 0.76
C GLN A 56 -13.72 13.59 -0.67
N THR A 57 -12.93 12.53 -0.85
CA THR A 57 -12.55 11.99 -2.16
C THR A 57 -13.60 11.03 -2.71
N THR A 58 -14.37 10.38 -1.84
CA THR A 58 -15.61 9.69 -2.19
C THR A 58 -16.66 10.74 -2.47
N THR A 59 -16.63 11.28 -3.69
CA THR A 59 -17.71 12.13 -4.20
C THR A 59 -19.03 11.36 -4.03
N PRO A 60 -20.08 11.92 -3.40
CA PRO A 60 -21.36 11.24 -3.20
C PRO A 60 -22.20 11.22 -4.48
N SER A 61 -21.63 10.70 -5.58
CA SER A 61 -22.34 10.46 -6.85
C SER A 61 -22.00 9.12 -7.51
N LEU A 62 -21.39 8.19 -6.79
CA LEU A 62 -21.31 6.77 -7.18
C LEU A 62 -22.04 5.85 -6.20
N GLN A 63 -23.07 6.36 -5.52
CA GLN A 63 -24.15 5.50 -5.02
C GLN A 63 -25.00 5.02 -6.19
N SER A 64 -24.42 4.19 -7.04
CA SER A 64 -25.15 3.39 -8.01
C SER A 64 -24.49 2.02 -8.01
N SER A 65 -25.30 1.01 -7.77
CA SER A 65 -25.05 -0.44 -7.82
C SER A 65 -24.47 -0.97 -9.15
N ASN A 66 -23.87 -0.11 -9.97
CA ASN A 66 -23.41 -0.39 -11.34
C ASN A 66 -21.87 -0.27 -11.48
N GLY A 67 -21.12 -0.40 -10.40
CA GLY A 67 -19.64 -0.32 -10.39
C GLY A 67 -18.96 -1.36 -9.51
N LYS A 68 -19.73 -2.36 -9.06
CA LYS A 68 -19.21 -3.48 -8.27
C LYS A 68 -19.07 -4.70 -9.16
N VAL A 69 -18.08 -5.53 -8.88
CA VAL A 69 -17.77 -6.73 -9.66
C VAL A 69 -17.74 -7.95 -8.74
N THR A 70 -17.88 -9.13 -9.33
CA THR A 70 -17.59 -10.38 -8.65
C THR A 70 -16.13 -10.76 -8.89
N VAL A 71 -15.40 -11.06 -7.81
CA VAL A 71 -14.00 -11.47 -7.87
C VAL A 71 -13.87 -12.92 -7.42
N HIS A 72 -13.37 -13.76 -8.31
CA HIS A 72 -12.91 -15.10 -7.98
C HIS A 72 -11.44 -15.02 -7.56
N VAL A 73 -11.15 -15.54 -6.37
CA VAL A 73 -9.82 -15.59 -5.78
C VAL A 73 -9.47 -17.04 -5.53
N VAL A 74 -8.41 -17.55 -6.18
CA VAL A 74 -7.87 -18.88 -5.87
C VAL A 74 -6.59 -18.71 -5.07
N VAL A 75 -6.59 -19.17 -3.82
CA VAL A 75 -5.39 -19.23 -2.98
C VAL A 75 -4.69 -20.55 -3.27
N ARG A 76 -3.60 -20.49 -4.05
CA ARG A 76 -2.92 -21.68 -4.56
C ARG A 76 -1.99 -22.28 -3.52
N MET A 77 -0.93 -21.55 -3.16
CA MET A 77 0.13 -22.03 -2.27
C MET A 77 0.91 -20.85 -1.69
N ALA A 78 1.73 -21.08 -0.68
CA ALA A 78 2.75 -20.15 -0.24
C ALA A 78 4.13 -20.80 -0.24
N ARG A 79 5.19 -20.00 -0.17
CA ARG A 79 6.57 -20.50 -0.09
C ARG A 79 7.44 -19.60 0.75
N ARG A 80 8.48 -20.20 1.33
CA ARG A 80 9.51 -19.52 2.13
C ARG A 80 8.90 -18.74 3.30
N LEU A 81 7.80 -19.25 3.88
CA LEU A 81 7.19 -18.64 5.07
C LEU A 81 8.17 -18.62 6.24
N VAL A 82 8.04 -17.68 7.17
CA VAL A 82 8.82 -17.71 8.40
C VAL A 82 8.32 -18.83 9.29
N ASP A 83 9.24 -19.58 9.88
CA ASP A 83 8.90 -20.55 10.91
C ASP A 83 8.69 -19.80 12.24
N THR A 84 7.45 -19.83 12.72
CA THR A 84 7.05 -19.19 13.98
C THR A 84 6.86 -20.21 15.10
N GLN A 85 7.14 -21.50 14.88
CA GLN A 85 6.95 -22.57 15.87
C GLN A 85 8.29 -23.18 16.29
N ALA A 86 8.63 -23.10 17.57
CA ALA A 86 9.95 -23.53 18.05
C ALA A 86 10.15 -25.06 18.11
N PHE A 87 9.08 -25.87 18.05
CA PHE A 87 9.16 -27.31 18.33
C PHE A 87 8.11 -28.19 17.60
N VAL A 88 7.36 -27.66 16.63
CA VAL A 88 6.30 -28.38 15.89
C VAL A 88 6.31 -27.95 14.43
N THR A 89 5.94 -28.85 13.51
CA THR A 89 5.67 -28.52 12.11
C THR A 89 4.51 -27.53 12.05
N GLN A 90 4.72 -26.37 11.45
CA GLN A 90 3.62 -25.42 11.25
C GLN A 90 2.57 -26.02 10.30
N ASP A 91 1.30 -25.82 10.64
CA ASP A 91 0.14 -26.25 9.86
C ASP A 91 -0.63 -25.00 9.36
N PRO A 92 -0.24 -24.44 8.20
CA PRO A 92 -0.73 -23.13 7.80
C PRO A 92 -2.15 -23.18 7.19
N TYR A 93 -2.91 -22.13 7.46
CA TYR A 93 -4.15 -21.78 6.75
C TYR A 93 -4.18 -20.28 6.48
N CYS A 94 -4.90 -19.87 5.44
CA CYS A 94 -5.04 -18.48 5.06
C CYS A 94 -6.46 -17.98 5.35
N VAL A 95 -6.57 -16.82 6.01
CA VAL A 95 -7.82 -16.08 6.19
C VAL A 95 -7.83 -14.95 5.17
N LEU A 96 -8.93 -14.85 4.41
CA LEU A 96 -9.16 -13.82 3.41
C LEU A 96 -10.17 -12.81 3.94
N MET A 97 -9.92 -11.53 3.72
CA MET A 97 -10.87 -10.43 3.95
C MET A 97 -10.94 -9.56 2.69
N LEU A 98 -12.14 -9.39 2.12
CA LEU A 98 -12.37 -8.54 0.94
C LEU A 98 -13.80 -7.99 0.95
N GLY A 99 -13.98 -6.68 0.74
CA GLY A 99 -15.30 -6.04 0.69
C GLY A 99 -16.16 -6.25 1.95
N GLY A 100 -15.53 -6.44 3.12
CA GLY A 100 -16.20 -6.79 4.38
C GLY A 100 -16.56 -8.27 4.55
N SER A 101 -16.38 -9.09 3.51
CA SER A 101 -16.56 -10.54 3.58
C SER A 101 -15.30 -11.24 4.09
N LYS A 102 -15.51 -12.32 4.86
CA LYS A 102 -14.44 -13.13 5.44
C LYS A 102 -14.54 -14.57 4.97
N ALA A 103 -13.43 -15.14 4.54
CA ALA A 103 -13.30 -16.56 4.20
C ALA A 103 -12.00 -17.14 4.76
N SER A 104 -11.85 -18.47 4.73
CA SER A 104 -10.61 -19.13 5.11
C SER A 104 -10.40 -20.42 4.34
N THR A 105 -9.15 -20.70 3.98
CA THR A 105 -8.74 -22.01 3.47
C THR A 105 -8.85 -23.06 4.57
N LYS A 106 -8.86 -24.32 4.17
CA LYS A 106 -8.52 -25.44 5.04
C LYS A 106 -7.08 -25.30 5.53
N VAL A 107 -6.81 -26.03 6.60
CA VAL A 107 -5.47 -26.17 7.14
C VAL A 107 -4.72 -27.18 6.31
N ASP A 108 -3.54 -26.81 5.83
CA ASP A 108 -2.60 -27.75 5.24
C ASP A 108 -1.81 -28.42 6.37
N MET A 109 -2.16 -29.68 6.65
CA MET A 109 -1.49 -30.48 7.68
C MET A 109 -0.14 -30.92 7.12
N ASP A 110 0.95 -30.53 7.78
CA ASP A 110 2.34 -30.67 7.32
C ASP A 110 2.78 -29.72 6.18
N GLY A 111 2.06 -28.62 5.96
CA GLY A 111 2.43 -27.62 4.93
C GLY A 111 3.76 -26.90 5.20
N ASP A 112 4.23 -26.92 6.46
CA ASP A 112 5.46 -26.28 6.92
C ASP A 112 5.65 -24.87 6.32
N ARG A 113 6.80 -24.58 5.70
CA ARG A 113 7.12 -23.27 5.12
C ARG A 113 6.62 -23.11 3.67
N ALA A 114 5.94 -24.11 3.13
CA ALA A 114 5.50 -24.15 1.73
C ALA A 114 4.10 -24.81 1.56
N PRO A 115 3.06 -24.29 2.24
CA PRO A 115 1.74 -24.89 2.23
C PRO A 115 1.07 -24.77 0.85
N VAL A 116 0.20 -25.73 0.53
CA VAL A 116 -0.60 -25.81 -0.70
C VAL A 116 -2.07 -25.98 -0.35
N TRP A 117 -2.91 -25.05 -0.81
CA TRP A 117 -4.35 -25.06 -0.54
C TRP A 117 -5.17 -25.33 -1.80
N ASN A 118 -4.92 -24.60 -2.89
CA ASN A 118 -5.69 -24.64 -4.13
C ASN A 118 -7.21 -24.47 -3.92
N GLU A 119 -7.59 -23.50 -3.10
CA GLU A 119 -8.99 -23.24 -2.76
C GLU A 119 -9.50 -21.96 -3.41
N GLU A 120 -10.71 -22.04 -3.96
CA GLU A 120 -11.40 -20.96 -4.66
C GLU A 120 -12.45 -20.30 -3.77
N PHE A 121 -12.48 -18.97 -3.81
CA PHE A 121 -13.42 -18.13 -3.10
C PHE A 121 -14.04 -17.11 -4.05
N VAL A 122 -15.33 -16.85 -3.89
CA VAL A 122 -16.07 -15.88 -4.69
C VAL A 122 -16.51 -14.74 -3.78
N PHE A 123 -16.15 -13.52 -4.17
CA PHE A 123 -16.53 -12.30 -3.47
C PHE A 123 -17.40 -11.47 -4.41
N ASP A 124 -18.66 -11.30 -4.06
CA ASP A 124 -19.58 -10.41 -4.77
C ASP A 124 -19.47 -8.99 -4.24
N ASP A 125 -20.04 -8.05 -5.00
CA ASP A 125 -20.18 -6.64 -4.60
C ASP A 125 -18.85 -5.92 -4.28
N VAL A 126 -17.74 -6.36 -4.88
CA VAL A 126 -16.40 -5.81 -4.66
C VAL A 126 -16.26 -4.47 -5.39
N ASP A 127 -15.88 -3.45 -4.65
CA ASP A 127 -15.45 -2.17 -5.19
C ASP A 127 -13.94 -2.24 -5.46
N VAL A 128 -13.57 -2.56 -6.70
CA VAL A 128 -12.16 -2.76 -7.13
C VAL A 128 -11.24 -1.59 -6.75
N MET A 129 -11.82 -0.41 -6.52
CA MET A 129 -11.07 0.84 -6.43
C MET A 129 -10.82 1.25 -5.00
N ASN A 130 -11.65 0.77 -4.08
CA ASN A 130 -11.58 1.09 -2.67
C ASN A 130 -11.28 -0.14 -1.81
N ASP A 131 -11.58 -1.34 -2.31
CA ASP A 131 -11.38 -2.59 -1.58
C ASP A 131 -9.96 -3.14 -1.78
N GLN A 132 -9.42 -3.63 -0.66
CA GLN A 132 -8.15 -4.31 -0.57
C GLN A 132 -8.42 -5.75 -0.13
N LEU A 133 -7.80 -6.72 -0.80
CA LEU A 133 -7.76 -8.10 -0.30
C LEU A 133 -6.66 -8.21 0.75
N GLU A 134 -7.05 -8.56 1.96
CA GLU A 134 -6.13 -8.90 3.04
C GLU A 134 -6.08 -10.42 3.23
N LEU A 135 -4.87 -10.98 3.14
CA LEU A 135 -4.57 -12.40 3.29
C LEU A 135 -3.72 -12.59 4.53
N THR A 136 -4.28 -13.18 5.58
CA THR A 136 -3.56 -13.46 6.84
C THR A 136 -3.27 -14.95 6.95
N ILE A 137 -2.00 -15.32 6.89
CA ILE A 137 -1.55 -16.71 7.06
C ILE A 137 -1.34 -16.97 8.55
N ARG A 138 -1.94 -18.05 9.06
CA ARG A 138 -1.90 -18.43 10.47
C ARG A 138 -1.59 -19.92 10.58
N HIS A 139 -1.08 -20.37 11.72
CA HIS A 139 -0.94 -21.79 12.01
C HIS A 139 -2.09 -22.29 12.89
N LYS A 140 -2.41 -23.57 12.79
CA LYS A 140 -3.30 -24.26 13.74
C LYS A 140 -2.49 -24.59 15.01
N GLY A 141 -2.73 -23.91 16.12
CA GLY A 141 -2.07 -24.24 17.39
C GLY A 141 -2.39 -23.25 18.51
N TYR A 142 -2.49 -23.74 19.75
CA TYR A 142 -2.89 -22.97 20.93
C TYR A 142 -1.73 -22.22 21.61
N LEU A 143 -0.48 -22.57 21.31
CA LEU A 143 0.69 -22.14 22.09
C LEU A 143 1.38 -20.86 21.57
N VAL A 144 1.19 -20.50 20.30
CA VAL A 144 1.73 -19.27 19.71
C VAL A 144 0.56 -18.43 19.20
N VAL A 145 0.38 -17.25 19.79
CA VAL A 145 -0.65 -16.30 19.39
C VAL A 145 -0.03 -15.38 18.35
N GLY A 146 -0.35 -15.58 17.07
CA GLY A 146 0.16 -14.73 16.01
C GLY A 146 -0.27 -15.17 14.61
N ALA A 147 -0.12 -14.27 13.65
CA ALA A 147 -0.10 -14.64 12.23
C ALA A 147 1.35 -14.96 11.83
N ILE A 148 1.53 -15.92 10.92
CA ILE A 148 2.82 -16.19 10.27
C ILE A 148 3.21 -14.96 9.45
N GLY A 149 2.24 -14.38 8.75
CA GLY A 149 2.39 -13.12 8.03
C GLY A 149 1.12 -12.71 7.30
N THR A 150 1.15 -11.52 6.73
CA THR A 150 0.02 -10.91 6.02
C THR A 150 0.43 -10.42 4.64
N SER A 151 -0.42 -10.61 3.64
CA SER A 151 -0.32 -9.96 2.34
C SER A 151 -1.51 -9.04 2.13
N ARG A 152 -1.29 -7.89 1.51
CA ARG A 152 -2.32 -6.88 1.22
C ARG A 152 -2.22 -6.49 -0.25
N ILE A 153 -3.33 -6.63 -0.97
CA ILE A 153 -3.39 -6.49 -2.42
C ILE A 153 -4.53 -5.53 -2.74
N GLU A 154 -4.22 -4.40 -3.37
CA GLU A 154 -5.24 -3.50 -3.91
C GLU A 154 -5.93 -4.17 -5.10
N MET A 155 -7.26 -4.18 -5.14
CA MET A 155 -8.01 -4.85 -6.22
C MET A 155 -7.76 -4.19 -7.59
N TYR A 156 -7.51 -2.88 -7.61
CA TYR A 156 -7.10 -2.17 -8.81
C TYR A 156 -5.79 -2.71 -9.40
N ASP A 157 -4.75 -2.84 -8.57
CA ASP A 157 -3.45 -3.34 -8.99
C ASP A 157 -3.55 -4.80 -9.48
N ALA A 158 -4.36 -5.62 -8.80
CA ALA A 158 -4.62 -6.99 -9.23
C ALA A 158 -5.33 -7.04 -10.59
N LEU A 159 -6.33 -6.17 -10.80
CA LEU A 159 -7.04 -6.07 -12.08
C LEU A 159 -6.13 -5.64 -13.23
N GLU A 160 -5.27 -4.64 -13.01
CA GLU A 160 -4.31 -4.17 -14.01
C GLU A 160 -3.34 -5.29 -14.42
N LYS A 161 -2.80 -6.03 -13.42
CA LYS A 161 -1.94 -7.18 -13.67
C LYS A 161 -2.63 -8.29 -14.46
N VAL A 162 -3.89 -8.60 -14.16
CA VAL A 162 -4.67 -9.60 -14.93
C VAL A 162 -4.87 -9.12 -16.36
N ALA A 163 -5.19 -7.85 -16.58
CA ALA A 163 -5.36 -7.27 -17.90
C ALA A 163 -4.06 -7.31 -18.72
N GLU A 164 -2.92 -6.97 -18.12
CA GLU A 164 -1.60 -7.05 -18.75
C GLU A 164 -1.23 -8.50 -19.12
N ALA A 165 -1.42 -9.44 -18.19
CA ALA A 165 -1.09 -10.85 -18.40
C ALA A 165 -1.95 -11.48 -19.52
N THR A 166 -3.24 -11.15 -19.56
CA THR A 166 -4.16 -11.65 -20.59
C THR A 166 -3.90 -11.02 -21.96
N ALA A 167 -3.47 -9.75 -22.03
CA ALA A 167 -3.06 -9.11 -23.27
C ALA A 167 -1.76 -9.72 -23.87
N ALA A 168 -0.85 -10.21 -23.03
CA ALA A 168 0.40 -10.83 -23.46
C ALA A 168 0.24 -12.31 -23.89
N GLY A 169 -0.78 -13.01 -23.40
CA GLY A 169 -1.04 -14.42 -23.68
C GLY A 169 -1.83 -14.62 -24.98
N GLY A 170 -1.15 -14.65 -26.12
CA GLY A 170 -1.77 -14.91 -27.42
C GLY A 170 -2.52 -16.25 -27.47
N GLY A 171 -3.86 -16.21 -27.39
CA GLY A 171 -4.71 -17.18 -28.08
C GLY A 171 -5.31 -18.35 -27.29
N ILE A 172 -5.38 -18.33 -25.95
CA ILE A 172 -6.35 -19.14 -25.17
C ILE A 172 -6.84 -18.28 -23.99
N SER A 173 -8.01 -17.65 -24.13
CA SER A 173 -8.57 -16.70 -23.18
C SER A 173 -9.08 -17.39 -21.91
N THR A 174 -8.25 -17.51 -20.90
CA THR A 174 -8.74 -17.55 -19.52
C THR A 174 -8.58 -16.14 -18.96
N ASP A 175 -9.69 -15.47 -18.63
CA ASP A 175 -9.73 -14.14 -17.99
C ASP A 175 -9.20 -14.16 -16.54
N ALA A 176 -8.35 -15.14 -16.23
CA ALA A 176 -7.76 -15.40 -14.95
C ALA A 176 -6.24 -15.35 -15.08
N ALA A 177 -5.57 -14.74 -14.12
CA ALA A 177 -4.11 -14.76 -14.03
C ALA A 177 -3.66 -14.87 -12.58
N SER A 178 -2.50 -15.51 -12.36
CA SER A 178 -1.96 -15.77 -11.05
C SER A 178 -0.58 -15.14 -10.83
N PHE A 179 -0.35 -14.63 -9.63
CA PHE A 179 0.87 -13.92 -9.28
C PHE A 179 1.35 -14.28 -7.87
N TRP A 180 2.65 -14.08 -7.65
CA TRP A 180 3.24 -14.13 -6.32
C TRP A 180 3.16 -12.75 -5.66
N PHE A 181 2.70 -12.74 -4.41
CA PHE A 181 2.64 -11.55 -3.58
C PHE A 181 3.49 -11.74 -2.32
N PRO A 182 4.23 -10.72 -1.89
CA PRO A 182 5.02 -10.82 -0.67
C PRO A 182 4.12 -10.99 0.55
N VAL A 183 4.59 -11.80 1.49
CA VAL A 183 4.01 -11.95 2.83
C VAL A 183 4.88 -11.15 3.79
N TRP A 184 4.26 -10.35 4.66
CA TRP A 184 4.95 -9.48 5.60
C TRP A 184 4.71 -9.95 7.03
N ASN A 185 5.77 -10.01 7.81
CA ASN A 185 5.73 -10.07 9.26
C ASN A 185 6.20 -8.71 9.79
N SER A 186 5.82 -8.35 11.01
CA SER A 186 5.98 -7.07 11.73
C SER A 186 7.29 -6.31 11.49
N HIS A 187 8.37 -6.99 11.10
CA HIS A 187 9.68 -6.39 10.84
C HIS A 187 10.38 -6.84 9.54
N ASP A 188 9.89 -7.84 8.79
CA ASP A 188 10.56 -8.37 7.59
C ASP A 188 9.60 -9.06 6.59
N SER A 189 10.00 -9.12 5.33
CA SER A 189 9.32 -9.98 4.33
C SER A 189 9.52 -11.46 4.69
N SER A 190 8.43 -12.20 4.80
CA SER A 190 8.35 -13.57 5.30
C SER A 190 7.76 -14.53 4.26
N GLY A 191 8.38 -14.56 3.08
CA GLY A 191 7.98 -15.43 1.98
C GLY A 191 6.96 -14.80 1.05
N GLU A 192 6.28 -15.63 0.27
CA GLU A 192 5.34 -15.20 -0.77
C GLU A 192 4.13 -16.13 -0.82
N ILE A 193 2.98 -15.59 -1.21
CA ILE A 193 1.74 -16.31 -1.46
C ILE A 193 1.35 -16.20 -2.93
N HIS A 194 0.95 -17.31 -3.54
CA HIS A 194 0.53 -17.40 -4.93
C HIS A 194 -1.00 -17.34 -5.01
N VAL A 195 -1.51 -16.32 -5.70
CA VAL A 195 -2.94 -16.03 -5.77
C VAL A 195 -3.35 -15.82 -7.22
N GLU A 196 -4.43 -16.47 -7.62
CA GLU A 196 -5.08 -16.29 -8.91
C GLU A 196 -6.31 -15.41 -8.75
N PHE A 197 -6.50 -14.51 -9.71
CA PHE A 197 -7.65 -13.62 -9.78
C PHE A 197 -8.38 -13.80 -11.09
N LYS A 198 -9.71 -13.79 -11.02
CA LYS A 198 -10.59 -13.60 -12.17
C LYS A 198 -11.68 -12.60 -11.80
N PHE A 199 -11.82 -11.56 -12.60
CA PHE A 199 -12.80 -10.50 -12.41
C PHE A 199 -13.99 -10.73 -13.34
N MET A 200 -15.21 -10.63 -12.81
CA MET A 200 -16.45 -10.85 -13.57
C MET A 200 -17.42 -9.68 -13.36
N GLY A 201 -18.17 -9.35 -14.41
CA GLY A 201 -19.07 -8.20 -14.45
C GLY A 201 -18.57 -7.14 -15.42
N ASP A 202 -19.08 -5.92 -15.29
CA ASP A 202 -18.76 -4.82 -16.21
C ASP A 202 -17.45 -4.11 -15.83
N VAL A 203 -16.35 -4.87 -15.91
CA VAL A 203 -14.99 -4.42 -15.59
C VAL A 203 -14.54 -3.30 -16.53
N GLU A 204 -14.96 -3.33 -17.79
CA GLU A 204 -14.60 -2.31 -18.78
C GLU A 204 -15.33 -0.98 -18.54
N ALA A 205 -16.62 -0.99 -18.20
CA ALA A 205 -17.29 0.25 -17.77
C ALA A 205 -16.67 0.81 -16.49
N LEU A 206 -16.19 -0.06 -15.59
CA LEU A 206 -15.46 0.36 -14.41
C LEU A 206 -14.19 1.10 -14.82
N LYS A 207 -13.27 0.46 -15.55
CA LYS A 207 -12.02 1.07 -16.04
C LYS A 207 -12.26 2.40 -16.77
N LYS A 208 -13.24 2.44 -17.67
CA LYS A 208 -13.58 3.64 -18.43
C LYS A 208 -14.04 4.80 -17.55
N ARG A 209 -14.81 4.54 -16.48
CA ARG A 209 -15.19 5.58 -15.51
C ARG A 209 -13.95 6.15 -14.81
N PHE A 210 -12.94 5.32 -14.53
CA PHE A 210 -11.69 5.78 -13.94
C PHE A 210 -10.81 6.54 -14.91
N GLU A 211 -10.70 6.11 -16.16
CA GLU A 211 -9.98 6.89 -17.18
C GLU A 211 -10.61 8.27 -17.38
N VAL A 212 -11.95 8.39 -17.30
CA VAL A 212 -12.67 9.67 -17.37
C VAL A 212 -12.46 10.51 -16.11
N PHE A 213 -12.47 9.90 -14.92
CA PHE A 213 -12.23 10.60 -13.65
C PHE A 213 -10.77 11.07 -13.51
N ASN A 214 -9.82 10.24 -13.93
CA ASN A 214 -8.39 10.52 -13.96
C ASN A 214 -7.94 11.19 -15.26
N ALA A 215 -8.87 11.49 -16.19
CA ALA A 215 -8.56 12.21 -17.41
C ALA A 215 -7.98 13.56 -16.98
N PRO A 216 -6.81 13.97 -17.51
CA PRO A 216 -6.22 15.24 -17.16
C PRO A 216 -7.24 16.33 -17.50
N THR A 217 -7.78 16.97 -16.46
CA THR A 217 -8.58 18.17 -16.60
C THR A 217 -7.76 19.11 -17.47
N THR A 218 -8.34 19.55 -18.59
CA THR A 218 -7.66 20.32 -19.62
C THR A 218 -7.06 21.59 -19.00
N GLY A 219 -5.77 21.50 -18.63
CA GLY A 219 -5.14 22.46 -17.73
C GLY A 219 -3.90 21.89 -17.04
N GLN A 220 -2.88 21.57 -17.83
CA GLN A 220 -1.47 21.41 -17.45
C GLN A 220 -1.15 20.99 -16.00
N VAL A 221 -0.94 19.70 -15.75
CA VAL A 221 0.24 19.22 -15.02
C VAL A 221 0.69 17.93 -15.73
N GLY A 222 1.87 17.97 -16.34
CA GLY A 222 2.44 16.81 -17.01
C GLY A 222 2.56 15.63 -16.05
N ARG A 223 2.27 14.44 -16.55
CA ARG A 223 2.46 13.15 -15.87
C ARG A 223 3.94 13.02 -15.52
N ILE A 224 4.31 13.44 -14.32
CA ILE A 224 5.63 13.19 -13.76
C ILE A 224 5.53 11.81 -13.12
N SER A 225 6.39 10.87 -13.53
CA SER A 225 6.37 9.54 -12.91
C SER A 225 6.64 9.71 -11.42
N ARG A 226 5.98 8.90 -10.58
CA ARG A 226 6.19 8.90 -9.12
C ARG A 226 7.69 8.80 -8.76
N LEU A 227 8.46 8.12 -9.60
CA LEU A 227 9.93 8.03 -9.55
C LEU A 227 10.63 9.36 -9.85
N ASP A 228 10.23 10.09 -10.88
CA ASP A 228 10.79 11.40 -11.22
C ASP A 228 10.50 12.46 -10.15
N GLU A 229 9.33 12.37 -9.51
CA GLU A 229 8.93 13.22 -8.39
C GLU A 229 9.79 12.92 -7.16
N LEU A 230 9.92 11.65 -6.79
CA LEU A 230 10.78 11.21 -5.69
C LEU A 230 12.25 11.54 -5.95
N GLN A 231 12.75 11.36 -7.17
CA GLN A 231 14.11 11.74 -7.56
C GLN A 231 14.34 13.25 -7.56
N ARG A 232 13.31 14.06 -7.86
CA ARG A 232 13.39 15.52 -7.74
C ARG A 232 13.42 15.96 -6.29
N VAL A 233 12.58 15.38 -5.44
CA VAL A 233 12.57 15.63 -4.00
C VAL A 233 13.90 15.21 -3.39
N TRP A 234 14.43 14.03 -3.75
CA TRP A 234 15.74 13.56 -3.31
C TRP A 234 16.87 14.50 -3.70
N ARG A 235 16.98 14.91 -4.97
CA ARG A 235 18.01 15.86 -5.43
C ARG A 235 17.98 17.21 -4.70
N ARG A 236 16.81 17.60 -4.17
CA ARG A 236 16.62 18.85 -3.42
C ARG A 236 17.00 18.70 -1.94
N LEU A 237 16.75 17.52 -1.36
CA LEU A 237 17.05 17.20 0.04
C LEU A 237 18.49 16.72 0.25
N GLU A 238 19.10 16.08 -0.74
CA GLU A 238 20.44 15.50 -0.66
C GLU A 238 21.49 16.51 -0.14
N PRO A 239 21.61 17.74 -0.67
CA PRO A 239 22.59 18.71 -0.16
C PRO A 239 22.30 19.18 1.27
N GLN A 240 21.02 19.21 1.67
CA GLN A 240 20.59 19.65 3.00
C GLN A 240 20.90 18.58 4.06
N LEU A 241 20.69 17.31 3.72
CA LEU A 241 21.01 16.17 4.58
C LEU A 241 22.52 15.99 4.78
N THR A 242 23.35 16.21 3.75
CA THR A 242 24.82 16.15 3.87
C THR A 242 25.37 17.23 4.80
N THR A 243 24.69 18.37 4.88
CA THR A 243 25.09 19.52 5.70
C THR A 243 24.74 19.33 7.17
N VAL A 244 23.63 18.64 7.47
CA VAL A 244 23.13 18.45 8.85
C VAL A 244 23.75 17.23 9.54
N LEU A 245 24.10 16.17 8.81
CA LEU A 245 24.36 14.87 9.47
C LEU A 245 25.83 14.45 9.59
N GLN A 246 26.81 14.93 8.82
CA GLN A 246 28.19 14.36 8.82
C GLN A 246 28.22 12.79 8.78
N VAL A 247 27.14 12.13 8.33
CA VAL A 247 27.05 10.66 8.31
C VAL A 247 27.61 10.15 6.98
N LYS A 248 28.93 9.99 6.90
CA LYS A 248 29.63 9.43 5.73
C LYS A 248 29.23 7.96 5.41
N LYS A 249 28.57 7.24 6.32
CA LYS A 249 28.33 5.79 6.18
C LYS A 249 27.00 5.43 5.47
N VAL A 250 26.00 6.30 5.51
CA VAL A 250 24.66 6.06 4.91
C VAL A 250 24.60 6.55 3.45
N LEU A 251 25.26 7.65 3.12
CA LEU A 251 25.32 8.18 1.76
C LEU A 251 26.01 7.23 0.76
N GLY A 252 27.02 6.47 1.20
CA GLY A 252 27.72 5.50 0.36
C GLY A 252 26.85 4.32 -0.08
N THR A 253 25.88 3.91 0.73
CA THR A 253 24.96 2.80 0.43
C THR A 253 23.84 3.21 -0.53
N VAL A 254 23.37 4.46 -0.45
CA VAL A 254 22.33 4.99 -1.37
C VAL A 254 22.89 5.23 -2.77
N ALA A 255 24.12 5.75 -2.87
CA ALA A 255 24.78 5.96 -4.16
C ALA A 255 24.99 4.63 -4.90
N ALA A 256 25.37 3.56 -4.20
CA ALA A 256 25.52 2.23 -4.78
C ALA A 256 24.18 1.63 -5.26
N ALA A 257 23.09 1.80 -4.50
CA ALA A 257 21.76 1.30 -4.88
C ALA A 257 21.16 2.05 -6.09
N SER A 258 21.44 3.35 -6.21
CA SER A 258 21.03 4.20 -7.34
C SER A 258 21.76 3.81 -8.64
N MET A 259 23.07 3.54 -8.59
CA MET A 259 23.84 3.10 -9.76
C MET A 259 23.43 1.70 -10.26
N MET A 260 22.82 0.88 -9.41
CA MET A 260 22.34 -0.47 -9.75
C MET A 260 20.86 -0.52 -10.16
N GLY A 261 20.16 0.61 -10.20
CA GLY A 261 18.75 0.66 -10.61
C GLY A 261 17.81 -0.14 -9.71
N ASN A 262 18.12 -0.26 -8.42
CA ASN A 262 17.33 -1.06 -7.47
C ASN A 262 16.35 -0.17 -6.67
N PRO A 263 15.06 -0.11 -7.04
CA PRO A 263 14.09 0.80 -6.42
C PRO A 263 13.78 0.45 -4.96
N ALA A 264 13.88 -0.83 -4.57
CA ALA A 264 13.67 -1.25 -3.19
C ALA A 264 14.80 -0.76 -2.26
N GLY A 265 16.04 -0.78 -2.74
CA GLY A 265 17.20 -0.30 -1.98
C GLY A 265 17.16 1.21 -1.72
N ILE A 266 16.63 1.98 -2.67
CA ILE A 266 16.45 3.42 -2.52
C ILE A 266 15.36 3.73 -1.48
N ALA A 267 14.22 3.03 -1.54
CA ALA A 267 13.12 3.23 -0.59
C ALA A 267 13.52 2.91 0.86
N ILE A 268 14.28 1.81 1.07
CA ILE A 268 14.79 1.42 2.39
C ILE A 268 15.76 2.46 2.94
N ALA A 269 16.66 2.98 2.10
CA ALA A 269 17.61 4.00 2.52
C ALA A 269 16.94 5.33 2.89
N VAL A 270 15.92 5.75 2.11
CA VAL A 270 15.14 6.96 2.40
C VAL A 270 14.35 6.81 3.70
N ALA A 271 13.74 5.65 3.95
CA ALA A 271 13.04 5.36 5.19
C ALA A 271 14.00 5.35 6.40
N GLY A 272 15.20 4.78 6.24
CA GLY A 272 16.24 4.81 7.28
C GLY A 272 16.70 6.23 7.61
N VAL A 273 16.90 7.09 6.61
CA VAL A 273 17.24 8.50 6.82
C VAL A 273 16.11 9.27 7.51
N ALA A 274 14.85 9.05 7.10
CA ALA A 274 13.70 9.67 7.75
C ALA A 274 13.57 9.26 9.23
N THR A 275 13.89 8.01 9.56
CA THR A 275 13.87 7.50 10.94
C THR A 275 14.96 8.13 11.81
N VAL A 276 16.15 8.35 11.24
CA VAL A 276 17.28 9.02 11.93
C VAL A 276 17.08 10.53 12.09
N VAL A 277 16.33 11.17 11.18
CA VAL A 277 16.00 12.61 11.25
C VAL A 277 14.83 12.89 12.20
N LEU A 278 13.96 11.90 12.43
CA LEU A 278 12.78 12.01 13.31
C LEU A 278 13.01 11.45 14.72
N SER A 279 14.24 11.02 15.04
CA SER A 279 14.68 10.63 16.39
C SER A 279 15.60 11.71 16.96
#